data_AF-A0A267TKR3-F1
#
_entry.id   AF-A0A267TKR3-F1
#
_cell.length_a   1.000
_cell.length_b   1.000
_cell.length_c   1.000
_cell.angle_alpha   90.00
_cell.angle_beta   90.00
_cell.angle_gamma   90.00
#
_symmetry.space_group_name_H-M   'P 1'
#
loop_
_entity.id
_entity.type
_entity.pdbx_description
1 polymer ?
#
loop_
_entity_poly.entity_id
_entity_poly.type
_entity_poly.pdbx_seq_one_letter_code
_entity_poly.pdbx_strand_id
1 'polypeptide(L)'
;MNELLANSYFKDFAIPLISVFLTIAVKVVSRKDTFMEATKDDFAIGFDLTVTALILLVSYASKIAVDIHLNISPQIEVHKKKLEFVPWLLFFFTLGLWALSTLVRKYGWVQNQNRELTMVCGVIVPDIIGLAALLFIVNYID
;
A
#
# COMPACT_ATOMS: atom_id res chain seq x y z
N MET A 1 -17.19 13.58 16.19
CA MET A 1 -16.83 13.63 14.75
C MET A 1 -15.36 13.98 14.57
N ASN A 2 -14.89 15.14 15.04
CA ASN A 2 -13.49 15.57 14.88
C ASN A 2 -12.48 14.61 15.50
N GLU A 3 -12.77 14.04 16.67
CA GLU A 3 -11.89 13.05 17.32
C GLU A 3 -11.74 11.75 16.50
N LEU A 4 -12.80 11.33 15.80
CA LEU A 4 -12.75 10.15 14.94
C LEU A 4 -11.93 10.44 13.67
N LEU A 5 -12.11 11.62 13.07
CA LEU A 5 -11.34 12.05 11.89
C LEU A 5 -9.85 12.32 12.22
N ALA A 6 -9.55 12.70 13.47
CA ALA A 6 -8.18 12.98 13.92
C ALA A 6 -7.39 11.72 14.30
N ASN A 7 -8.08 10.59 14.53
CA ASN A 7 -7.43 9.33 14.87
C ASN A 7 -6.52 8.86 13.72
N SER A 8 -5.25 8.59 14.01
CA SER A 8 -4.27 8.15 13.02
C SER A 8 -4.67 6.86 12.31
N TYR A 9 -5.20 5.87 13.04
CA TYR A 9 -5.70 4.64 12.41
C TYR A 9 -6.88 4.89 11.48
N PHE A 10 -7.70 5.90 11.76
CA PHE A 10 -8.79 6.24 10.85
C PHE A 10 -8.23 6.88 9.57
N LYS A 11 -7.40 7.92 9.70
CA LYS A 11 -6.94 8.73 8.57
C LYS A 11 -5.84 8.06 7.73
N ASP A 12 -4.91 7.34 8.36
CA ASP A 12 -3.72 6.79 7.71
C ASP A 12 -3.87 5.30 7.37
N PHE A 13 -4.80 4.58 8.01
CA PHE A 13 -5.08 3.18 7.69
C PHE A 13 -6.45 2.98 7.03
N ALA A 14 -7.54 3.35 7.71
CA ALA A 14 -8.89 3.02 7.23
C ALA A 14 -9.25 3.75 5.92
N ILE A 15 -8.94 5.05 5.80
CA ILE A 15 -9.20 5.80 4.55
C ILE A 15 -8.41 5.22 3.37
N PRO A 16 -7.07 5.01 3.46
CA PRO A 16 -6.32 4.40 2.37
C PRO A 16 -6.79 2.97 2.03
N LEU A 17 -7.14 2.17 3.04
CA LEU A 17 -7.66 0.81 2.83
C LEU A 17 -8.98 0.85 2.03
N ILE A 18 -9.93 1.71 2.43
CA ILE A 18 -11.19 1.90 1.70
C ILE A 18 -10.91 2.37 0.26
N SER A 19 -9.96 3.30 0.07
CA SER A 19 -9.58 3.77 -1.26
C SER A 19 -9.06 2.63 -2.16
N VAL A 20 -8.28 1.69 -1.59
CA VAL A 20 -7.81 0.53 -2.35
C VAL A 20 -8.94 -0.48 -2.59
N PHE A 21 -9.84 -0.70 -1.63
CA PHE A 21 -11.03 -1.52 -1.89
C PHE A 21 -11.93 -0.95 -3.00
N LEU A 22 -12.04 0.37 -3.10
CA LEU A 22 -12.77 1.01 -4.19
C LEU A 22 -12.15 0.72 -5.57
N THR A 23 -10.84 0.43 -5.65
CA THR A 23 -10.24 0.06 -6.94
C THR A 23 -10.77 -1.28 -7.45
N ILE A 24 -11.22 -2.19 -6.57
CA ILE A 24 -11.88 -3.44 -6.98
C ILE A 24 -13.17 -3.11 -7.74
N ALA A 25 -14.03 -2.26 -7.17
CA ALA A 25 -15.27 -1.85 -7.82
C ALA A 25 -15.01 -1.15 -9.17
N VAL A 26 -13.98 -0.29 -9.22
CA VAL A 26 -13.55 0.34 -10.47
C VAL A 26 -13.06 -0.69 -11.48
N LYS A 27 -12.24 -1.68 -11.08
CA LYS A 27 -11.77 -2.76 -11.97
C LYS A 27 -12.95 -3.55 -12.54
N VAL A 28 -13.88 -3.98 -11.70
CA VAL A 28 -15.08 -4.74 -12.12
C VAL A 28 -15.92 -3.94 -13.13
N VAL A 29 -16.20 -2.66 -12.84
CA VAL A 29 -17.08 -1.84 -13.69
C VAL A 29 -16.39 -1.35 -14.97
N SER A 30 -15.06 -1.19 -14.96
CA SER A 30 -14.30 -0.68 -16.11
C SER A 30 -13.90 -1.75 -17.12
N ARG A 31 -14.02 -3.05 -16.78
CA ARG A 31 -13.74 -4.12 -17.73
C ARG A 31 -14.74 -4.11 -18.88
N LYS A 32 -14.21 -4.41 -20.07
CA LYS A 32 -14.99 -4.63 -21.28
C LYS A 32 -15.24 -6.13 -21.46
N ASP A 33 -15.91 -6.73 -20.49
CA ASP A 33 -16.38 -8.12 -20.53
C ASP A 33 -17.90 -8.17 -20.65
N THR A 34 -18.42 -9.33 -21.06
CA THR A 34 -19.84 -9.51 -21.35
C THR A 34 -20.70 -9.62 -20.08
N PHE A 35 -20.08 -9.83 -18.92
CA PHE A 35 -20.73 -10.06 -17.63
C PHE A 35 -20.05 -9.25 -16.53
N MET A 36 -20.82 -8.48 -15.76
CA MET A 36 -20.34 -7.63 -14.65
C MET A 36 -20.07 -8.42 -13.36
N GLU A 37 -19.51 -9.63 -13.46
CA GLU A 37 -19.18 -10.46 -12.29
C GLU A 37 -17.76 -10.19 -11.82
N ALA A 38 -17.54 -10.18 -10.50
CA ALA A 38 -16.20 -10.04 -9.94
C ALA A 38 -15.39 -11.32 -10.21
N THR A 39 -14.19 -11.17 -10.77
CA THR A 39 -13.26 -12.27 -10.98
C THR A 39 -12.14 -12.20 -9.95
N LYS A 40 -11.39 -13.30 -9.79
CA LYS A 40 -10.28 -13.39 -8.84
C LYS A 40 -9.21 -12.32 -9.07
N ASP A 41 -9.03 -11.93 -10.33
CA ASP A 41 -8.04 -10.94 -10.75
C ASP A 41 -8.37 -9.53 -10.20
N ASP A 42 -9.65 -9.23 -9.95
CA ASP A 42 -10.06 -7.94 -9.36
C ASP A 42 -9.60 -7.77 -7.92
N PHE A 43 -9.50 -8.89 -7.21
CA PHE A 43 -9.09 -8.92 -5.81
C PHE A 43 -7.58 -8.84 -5.63
N ALA A 44 -6.78 -8.95 -6.71
CA ALA A 44 -5.33 -8.75 -6.66
C ALA A 44 -4.99 -7.25 -6.44
N ILE A 45 -5.10 -6.81 -5.18
CA ILE A 45 -4.90 -5.43 -4.74
C ILE A 45 -3.63 -5.25 -3.90
N GLY A 46 -2.87 -6.33 -3.66
CA GLY A 46 -1.64 -6.28 -2.86
C GLY A 46 -0.61 -5.28 -3.34
N PHE A 47 -0.44 -5.14 -4.67
CA PHE A 47 0.42 -4.10 -5.23
C PHE A 47 -0.15 -2.70 -4.99
N ASP A 48 -1.47 -2.51 -5.13
CA ASP A 48 -2.15 -1.25 -4.86
C ASP A 48 -1.92 -0.84 -3.38
N LEU A 49 -2.11 -1.76 -2.44
CA LEU A 49 -1.86 -1.56 -1.00
C LEU A 49 -0.39 -1.18 -0.71
N THR A 50 0.55 -1.86 -1.36
CA THR A 50 1.99 -1.59 -1.16
C THR A 50 2.40 -0.22 -1.70
N VAL A 51 1.87 0.17 -2.87
CA VAL A 51 2.07 1.51 -3.44
C VAL A 51 1.43 2.58 -2.55
N THR A 52 0.24 2.33 -2.03
CA THR A 52 -0.41 3.24 -1.07
C THR A 52 0.43 3.42 0.19
N ALA A 53 1.00 2.35 0.75
CA ALA A 53 1.91 2.44 1.89
C ALA A 53 3.16 3.28 1.58
N LEU A 54 3.73 3.15 0.38
CA LEU A 54 4.83 4.01 -0.09
C LEU A 54 4.44 5.48 -0.18
N ILE A 55 3.27 5.78 -0.74
CA ILE A 55 2.76 7.15 -0.87
C ILE A 55 2.58 7.78 0.52
N LEU A 56 2.06 7.02 1.50
CA LEU A 56 1.95 7.48 2.88
C LEU A 56 3.31 7.80 3.49
N LEU A 57 4.30 6.91 3.32
CA LEU A 57 5.66 7.13 3.81
C LEU A 57 6.30 8.40 3.23
N VAL A 58 6.15 8.61 1.92
CA VAL A 58 6.68 9.83 1.24
C VAL A 58 5.96 11.08 1.73
N SER A 59 4.64 11.01 1.88
CA SER A 59 3.83 12.14 2.36
C SER A 59 4.21 12.53 3.79
N TYR A 60 4.41 11.53 4.65
CA TYR A 60 4.91 11.71 6.01
C TYR A 60 6.30 12.35 6.04
N ALA A 61 7.24 11.81 5.25
CA ALA A 61 8.61 12.33 5.19
C ALA A 61 8.64 13.79 4.74
N SER A 62 7.83 14.13 3.72
CA SER A 62 7.66 15.51 3.24
C SER A 62 7.14 16.43 4.35
N LYS A 63 6.08 16.02 5.05
CA LYS A 63 5.50 16.79 6.16
C LYS A 63 6.53 17.04 7.28
N ILE A 64 7.23 15.99 7.71
CA ILE A 64 8.24 16.12 8.76
C ILE A 64 9.42 17.00 8.34
N ALA A 65 9.88 16.88 7.10
CA ALA A 65 10.96 17.72 6.59
C ALA A 65 10.59 19.22 6.68
N VAL A 66 9.34 19.55 6.36
CA VAL A 66 8.80 20.91 6.51
C VAL A 66 8.71 21.32 7.99
N ASP A 67 8.16 20.47 8.85
CA ASP A 67 8.01 20.76 10.28
C ASP A 67 9.37 21.00 10.99
N ILE A 68 10.41 20.25 10.59
CA ILE A 68 11.78 20.44 11.05
C ILE A 68 12.36 21.75 10.52
N HIS A 69 12.17 22.04 9.22
CA HIS A 69 12.69 23.26 8.60
C HIS A 69 12.11 24.53 9.25
N LEU A 70 10.81 24.50 9.59
CA LEU A 70 10.11 25.61 10.21
C LEU A 70 10.23 25.66 11.74
N ASN A 71 10.91 24.69 12.37
CA ASN A 71 11.05 24.54 13.82
C ASN A 71 9.71 24.58 14.59
N ILE A 72 8.65 24.00 14.00
CA ILE A 72 7.28 24.08 14.56
C ILE A 72 7.06 23.06 15.68
N SER A 73 7.74 21.90 15.64
CA SER A 73 7.47 20.81 16.57
C SER A 73 8.37 20.86 17.82
N PRO A 74 7.87 20.50 19.01
CA PRO A 74 8.70 20.32 20.20
C PRO A 74 9.50 19.00 20.19
N GLN A 75 9.27 18.12 19.20
CA GLN A 75 9.85 16.77 19.10
C GLN A 75 10.83 16.60 17.93
N ILE A 76 11.48 17.69 17.51
CA ILE A 76 12.37 17.75 16.33
C ILE A 76 13.39 16.59 16.29
N GLU A 77 14.00 16.24 17.42
CA GLU A 77 15.03 15.20 17.48
C GLU A 77 14.49 13.79 17.20
N VAL A 78 13.25 13.48 17.61
CA VAL A 78 12.62 12.20 17.30
C VAL A 78 12.27 12.13 15.81
N HIS A 79 11.71 13.21 15.27
CA HIS A 79 11.33 13.30 13.87
C HIS A 79 12.54 13.27 12.93
N LYS A 80 13.68 13.89 13.30
CA LYS A 80 14.94 13.78 12.55
C LYS A 80 15.40 12.33 12.41
N LYS A 81 15.44 11.59 13.53
CA LYS A 81 15.83 10.16 13.53
C LYS A 81 14.92 9.31 12.64
N LYS A 82 13.60 9.52 12.71
CA LYS A 82 12.65 8.84 11.82
C LYS A 82 12.90 9.23 10.36
N LEU A 83 13.18 10.50 10.06
CA LEU A 83 13.43 10.97 8.69
C LEU A 83 14.72 10.37 8.08
N GLU A 84 15.79 10.24 8.88
CA GLU A 84 17.05 9.62 8.46
C GLU A 84 16.88 8.15 8.02
N PHE A 85 15.88 7.45 8.56
CA PHE A 85 15.59 6.07 8.21
C PHE A 85 14.70 5.91 6.96
N VAL A 86 14.02 6.97 6.51
CA VAL A 86 13.11 6.93 5.35
C VAL A 86 13.79 6.46 4.06
N PRO A 87 15.00 6.91 3.67
CA PRO A 87 15.65 6.44 2.46
C PRO A 87 15.86 4.92 2.43
N TRP A 88 16.17 4.33 3.59
CA TRP A 88 16.32 2.89 3.72
C TRP A 88 14.99 2.17 3.55
N LEU A 89 13.92 2.68 4.18
CA LEU A 89 12.58 2.14 3.97
C LEU A 89 12.17 2.21 2.50
N LEU A 90 12.38 3.34 1.81
CA LEU A 90 12.07 3.48 0.39
C LEU A 90 12.85 2.47 -0.48
N PHE A 91 14.12 2.28 -0.18
CA PHE A 91 14.96 1.29 -0.86
C PHE A 91 14.41 -0.13 -0.66
N PHE A 92 14.11 -0.53 0.58
CA PHE A 92 13.56 -1.86 0.88
C PHE A 92 12.16 -2.07 0.30
N PHE A 93 11.30 -1.06 0.31
CA PHE A 93 9.99 -1.15 -0.34
C PHE A 93 10.10 -1.32 -1.85
N THR A 94 11.03 -0.60 -2.49
CA THR A 94 11.28 -0.73 -3.93
C THR A 94 11.80 -2.13 -4.27
N LEU A 95 12.76 -2.63 -3.50
CA LEU A 95 13.23 -4.01 -3.63
C LEU A 95 12.12 -5.04 -3.36
N GLY A 96 11.28 -4.79 -2.36
CA GLY A 96 10.14 -5.63 -1.99
C GLY A 96 9.11 -5.71 -3.12
N LEU A 97 8.74 -4.58 -3.73
CA LEU A 97 7.87 -4.52 -4.91
C LEU A 97 8.47 -5.27 -6.09
N TRP A 98 9.77 -5.10 -6.34
CA TRP A 98 10.45 -5.82 -7.41
C TRP A 98 10.49 -7.34 -7.16
N ALA A 99 10.77 -7.76 -5.93
CA ALA A 99 10.76 -9.17 -5.54
C ALA A 99 9.35 -9.77 -5.63
N LEU A 100 8.33 -9.06 -5.14
CA LEU A 100 6.94 -9.49 -5.19
C LEU A 100 6.44 -9.58 -6.64
N SER A 101 6.73 -8.59 -7.48
CA SER A 101 6.39 -8.63 -8.91
C SER A 101 7.08 -9.78 -9.63
N THR A 102 8.33 -10.09 -9.29
CA THR A 102 9.05 -11.25 -9.83
C THR A 102 8.43 -12.57 -9.39
N LEU A 103 8.02 -12.67 -8.11
CA LEU A 103 7.34 -13.85 -7.57
C LEU A 103 5.99 -14.08 -8.25
N VAL A 104 5.15 -13.04 -8.33
CA VAL A 104 3.84 -13.12 -9.01
C VAL A 104 4.03 -13.42 -10.49
N ARG A 105 5.03 -12.84 -11.16
CA ARG A 105 5.32 -13.15 -12.57
C ARG A 105 5.69 -14.61 -12.78
N LYS A 106 6.47 -15.21 -11.89
CA LYS A 106 6.97 -16.58 -12.04
C LYS A 106 5.98 -17.64 -11.56
N TYR A 107 5.24 -17.37 -10.50
CA TYR A 107 4.40 -18.36 -9.80
C TYR A 107 2.92 -17.96 -9.70
N GLY A 108 2.61 -16.70 -9.95
CA GLY A 108 1.25 -16.16 -9.81
C GLY A 108 0.32 -16.51 -10.97
N TRP A 109 0.83 -16.97 -12.11
CA TRP A 109 0.03 -17.26 -13.31
C TRP A 109 -0.03 -18.75 -13.62
N VAL A 110 -1.22 -19.24 -13.98
CA VAL A 110 -1.39 -20.60 -14.51
C VAL A 110 -0.78 -20.68 -15.91
N GLN A 111 0.03 -21.70 -16.18
CA GLN A 111 0.73 -21.85 -17.47
C GLN A 111 -0.18 -22.23 -18.66
N ASN A 112 -1.48 -22.49 -18.42
CA ASN A 112 -2.46 -22.84 -19.46
C ASN A 112 -3.05 -21.60 -20.17
N GLN A 113 -3.67 -21.84 -21.32
CA GLN A 113 -4.04 -20.87 -22.37
C GLN A 113 -4.80 -19.61 -21.92
N ASN A 114 -5.45 -19.59 -20.76
CA ASN A 114 -6.27 -18.46 -20.31
C ASN A 114 -5.53 -17.41 -19.47
N ARG A 115 -4.24 -17.60 -19.14
CA ARG A 115 -3.46 -16.67 -18.28
C ARG A 115 -4.26 -16.20 -17.06
N GLU A 116 -4.83 -17.13 -16.30
CA GLU A 116 -5.55 -16.79 -15.07
C GLU A 116 -4.58 -16.69 -13.89
N LEU A 117 -4.85 -15.80 -12.93
CA LEU A 117 -4.09 -15.72 -11.69
C LEU A 117 -4.41 -16.92 -10.79
N THR A 118 -3.34 -17.51 -10.27
CA THR A 118 -3.42 -18.48 -9.18
C THR A 118 -3.87 -17.77 -7.91
N MET A 119 -4.80 -18.39 -7.19
CA MET A 119 -5.39 -17.77 -6.00
C MET A 119 -4.35 -17.50 -4.90
N VAL A 120 -3.42 -18.43 -4.67
CA VAL A 120 -2.44 -18.32 -3.59
C VAL A 120 -1.33 -17.33 -3.93
N CYS A 121 -0.57 -17.61 -5.00
CA CYS A 121 0.62 -16.81 -5.35
C CYS A 121 0.29 -15.52 -6.11
N GLY A 122 -0.87 -15.45 -6.77
CA GLY A 122 -1.30 -14.29 -7.55
C GLY A 122 -2.12 -13.28 -6.78
N VAL A 123 -2.86 -13.72 -5.75
CA VAL A 123 -3.83 -12.86 -5.02
C VAL A 123 -3.49 -12.82 -3.53
N ILE A 124 -3.62 -13.95 -2.83
CA ILE A 124 -3.51 -13.99 -1.35
C ILE A 124 -2.13 -13.52 -0.85
N VAL A 125 -1.04 -14.04 -1.42
CA VAL A 125 0.31 -13.68 -0.98
C VAL A 125 0.60 -12.18 -1.18
N PRO A 126 0.38 -11.60 -2.38
CA PRO A 126 0.49 -10.16 -2.56
C PRO A 126 -0.39 -9.34 -1.62
N ASP A 127 -1.65 -9.74 -1.42
CA ASP A 127 -2.60 -9.00 -0.59
C ASP A 127 -2.17 -8.96 0.88
N ILE A 128 -1.72 -10.10 1.43
CA ILE A 128 -1.19 -10.17 2.80
C ILE A 128 0.05 -9.29 2.94
N ILE A 129 0.97 -9.34 1.97
CA ILE A 129 2.18 -8.51 1.99
C ILE A 129 1.82 -7.02 1.91
N GLY A 130 0.90 -6.65 1.02
CA GLY A 130 0.44 -5.27 0.87
C GLY A 130 -0.26 -4.74 2.13
N LEU A 131 -1.11 -5.55 2.75
CA LEU A 131 -1.78 -5.20 4.00
C LEU A 131 -0.78 -5.05 5.15
N ALA A 132 0.17 -5.98 5.27
CA ALA A 132 1.22 -5.92 6.26
C ALA A 132 2.11 -4.68 6.07
N ALA A 133 2.44 -4.34 4.82
CA ALA A 133 3.21 -3.15 4.48
C ALA A 133 2.45 -1.86 4.86
N LEU A 134 1.15 -1.79 4.58
CA LEU A 134 0.31 -0.65 4.98
C LEU A 134 0.26 -0.51 6.51
N LEU A 135 -0.01 -1.60 7.23
CA LEU A 135 -0.02 -1.60 8.70
C LEU A 135 1.34 -1.19 9.27
N PHE A 136 2.43 -1.69 8.71
CA PHE A 136 3.78 -1.35 9.14
C PHE A 136 4.04 0.16 9.01
N ILE A 137 3.67 0.77 7.88
CA ILE A 137 3.87 2.21 7.67
C ILE A 137 2.99 3.04 8.61
N VAL A 138 1.74 2.66 8.84
CA VAL A 138 0.86 3.38 9.78
C VAL A 138 1.46 3.38 11.18
N ASN A 139 1.91 2.22 11.67
CA ASN A 139 2.58 2.11 12.97
C ASN A 139 3.92 2.85 13.02
N TYR A 140 4.60 3.01 11.89
CA TYR A 140 5.85 3.77 11.82
C TYR A 140 5.62 5.28 11.89
N ILE A 141 4.54 5.75 11.26
CA ILE A 141 4.17 7.17 11.19
C ILE A 141 3.70 7.69 12.56
N ASP A 142 2.92 6.88 13.27
CA ASP A 142 2.50 7.13 14.66
C ASP A 142 3.69 7.28 15.63
#